data_AF-A0A351Y6F3-F1
#
_entry.id   AF-A0A351Y6F3-F1
#
_cell.length_a   1.000
_cell.length_b   1.000
_cell.length_c   1.000
_cell.angle_alpha   90.00
_cell.angle_beta   90.00
_cell.angle_gamma   90.00
#
_symmetry.space_group_name_H-M   'P 1'
#
loop_
_entity.id
_entity.type
_entity.pdbx_description
1 polymer ?
#
loop_
_entity_poly.entity_id
_entity_poly.type
_entity_poly.pdbx_seq_one_letter_code
_entity_poly.pdbx_strand_id
1 'polypeptide(L)'
;MKHIAQKYQDANMKKDVDIIAIGKKALEFFVRDGWNVVASTALKDDFDERDLHAIYTYINQAIVKKTYAKVKVYFNFFKNIITQVPLRFKLYPLDQESFEAFLQDLNIAPDTTLSFKQHSDLVIEPDINHFKNNLVQELTELIIYHAALHNKTGEHAARMLAMKNAKDNCGDIMG
;
A
#
# COMPACT_ATOMS: atom_id res chain seq x y z
N MET A 1 1.18 -7.72 -7.20
CA MET A 1 0.64 -9.10 -7.33
C MET A 1 1.71 -10.14 -7.66
N LYS A 2 2.42 -10.07 -8.81
CA LYS A 2 3.45 -11.06 -9.18
C LYS A 2 4.61 -11.20 -8.15
N HIS A 3 5.07 -10.10 -7.55
CA HIS A 3 6.14 -10.14 -6.54
C HIS A 3 5.79 -10.87 -5.24
N ILE A 4 4.50 -10.92 -4.84
CA ILE A 4 4.07 -11.69 -3.66
C ILE A 4 4.06 -13.18 -4.02
N ALA A 5 3.42 -13.52 -5.15
CA ALA A 5 3.33 -14.88 -5.63
C ALA A 5 4.71 -15.50 -5.89
N GLN A 6 5.68 -14.73 -6.38
CA GLN A 6 7.02 -15.21 -6.71
C GLN A 6 7.94 -15.36 -5.47
N LYS A 7 7.70 -14.59 -4.40
CA LYS A 7 8.48 -14.67 -3.16
C LYS A 7 8.00 -15.74 -2.18
N TYR A 8 6.75 -16.18 -2.32
CA TYR A 8 6.08 -17.11 -1.40
C TYR A 8 5.41 -18.27 -2.17
N GLN A 9 6.15 -18.88 -3.11
CA GLN A 9 5.64 -19.98 -3.95
C GLN A 9 5.43 -21.29 -3.17
N ASP A 10 6.12 -21.46 -2.03
CA ASP A 10 5.99 -22.67 -1.22
C ASP A 10 4.62 -22.74 -0.53
N ALA A 11 3.91 -23.84 -0.77
CA ALA A 11 2.56 -24.07 -0.23
C ALA A 11 2.50 -24.01 1.31
N ASN A 12 3.61 -24.28 2.01
CA ASN A 12 3.68 -24.13 3.46
C ASN A 12 3.69 -22.67 3.91
N MET A 13 4.28 -21.75 3.14
CA MET A 13 4.32 -20.33 3.50
C MET A 13 2.98 -19.62 3.26
N LYS A 14 2.12 -20.15 2.36
CA LYS A 14 0.78 -19.61 2.13
C LYS A 14 -0.14 -19.73 3.36
N LYS A 15 0.10 -20.72 4.22
CA LYS A 15 -0.71 -20.94 5.44
C LYS A 15 -0.42 -19.94 6.56
N ASP A 16 0.75 -19.32 6.54
CA ASP A 16 1.18 -18.35 7.54
C ASP A 16 0.90 -16.89 7.13
N VAL A 17 0.23 -16.69 5.99
CA VAL A 17 0.01 -15.37 5.40
C VAL A 17 -1.45 -15.18 5.02
N ASP A 18 -2.08 -14.23 5.70
CA ASP A 18 -3.40 -13.74 5.35
C ASP A 18 -3.31 -12.56 4.38
N ILE A 19 -4.25 -12.50 3.45
CA ILE A 19 -4.33 -11.47 2.41
C ILE A 19 -5.53 -10.57 2.67
N ILE A 20 -5.27 -9.26 2.60
CA ILE A 20 -6.31 -8.23 2.46
C ILE A 20 -6.26 -7.73 1.02
N ALA A 21 -7.36 -7.94 0.29
CA ALA A 21 -7.43 -7.60 -1.13
C ALA A 21 -8.19 -6.29 -1.37
N ILE A 22 -7.47 -5.26 -1.82
CA ILE A 22 -8.08 -3.98 -2.23
C ILE A 22 -8.19 -3.97 -3.76
N GLY A 23 -9.43 -4.01 -4.25
CA GLY A 23 -9.78 -4.07 -5.67
C GLY A 23 -10.16 -5.47 -6.16
N LYS A 24 -11.10 -5.53 -7.12
CA LYS A 24 -11.68 -6.79 -7.64
C LYS A 24 -10.63 -7.73 -8.23
N LYS A 25 -9.71 -7.22 -9.06
CA LYS A 25 -8.65 -8.03 -9.68
C LYS A 25 -7.69 -8.66 -8.66
N ALA A 26 -7.41 -7.97 -7.55
CA ALA A 26 -6.58 -8.52 -6.49
C ALA A 26 -7.30 -9.68 -5.78
N LEU A 27 -8.58 -9.49 -5.45
CA LEU A 27 -9.42 -10.53 -4.84
C LEU A 27 -9.47 -11.78 -5.73
N GLU A 28 -9.84 -11.62 -7.00
CA GLU A 28 -9.91 -12.72 -7.97
C GLU A 28 -8.58 -13.48 -8.09
N PHE A 29 -7.46 -12.74 -8.14
CA PHE A 29 -6.14 -13.34 -8.24
C PHE A 29 -5.81 -14.22 -7.03
N PHE A 30 -5.97 -13.69 -5.81
CA PHE A 30 -5.56 -14.39 -4.58
C PHE A 30 -6.49 -15.54 -4.23
N VAL A 31 -7.80 -15.39 -4.47
CA VAL A 31 -8.78 -16.49 -4.31
C VAL A 31 -8.44 -17.63 -5.27
N ARG A 32 -8.21 -17.32 -6.55
CA ARG A 32 -7.86 -18.33 -7.56
C ARG A 32 -6.55 -19.06 -7.22
N ASP A 33 -5.58 -18.35 -6.67
CA ASP A 33 -4.27 -18.91 -6.31
C ASP A 33 -4.26 -19.60 -4.92
N GLY A 34 -5.43 -19.74 -4.29
CA GLY A 34 -5.61 -20.51 -3.05
C GLY A 34 -5.08 -19.84 -1.78
N TRP A 35 -5.01 -18.51 -1.76
CA TRP A 35 -4.62 -17.75 -0.56
C TRP A 35 -5.80 -17.54 0.38
N ASN A 36 -5.52 -17.40 1.68
CA ASN A 36 -6.53 -17.01 2.65
C ASN A 36 -6.79 -15.50 2.55
N VAL A 37 -7.92 -15.12 1.96
CA VAL A 37 -8.33 -13.71 1.88
C VAL A 37 -9.29 -13.38 3.03
N VAL A 38 -8.77 -12.67 4.03
CA VAL A 38 -9.50 -12.39 5.28
C VAL A 38 -10.38 -11.14 5.21
N ALA A 39 -10.06 -10.22 4.30
CA ALA A 39 -10.85 -9.03 4.04
C ALA A 39 -10.67 -8.58 2.60
N SER A 40 -11.69 -7.95 2.02
CA SER A 40 -11.58 -7.31 0.72
C SER A 40 -12.53 -6.13 0.57
N THR A 41 -12.17 -5.22 -0.33
CA THR A 41 -13.04 -4.10 -0.73
C THR A 41 -12.83 -3.81 -2.21
N ALA A 42 -13.89 -3.39 -2.90
CA ALA A 42 -13.80 -2.93 -4.28
C ALA A 42 -13.71 -1.40 -4.31
N LEU A 43 -12.80 -0.86 -5.12
CA LEU A 43 -12.65 0.58 -5.28
C LEU A 43 -13.31 1.07 -6.57
N LYS A 44 -14.21 2.05 -6.43
CA LYS A 44 -14.74 2.87 -7.51
C LYS A 44 -13.68 3.85 -8.04
N ASP A 45 -13.97 4.52 -9.15
CA ASP A 45 -13.01 5.46 -9.77
C ASP A 45 -12.82 6.74 -8.92
N ASP A 46 -13.86 7.18 -8.21
CA ASP A 46 -13.92 8.36 -7.33
C ASP A 46 -13.93 7.98 -5.83
N PHE A 47 -13.20 6.93 -5.45
CA PHE A 47 -13.23 6.43 -4.07
C PHE A 47 -12.72 7.46 -3.05
N ASP A 48 -13.21 7.36 -1.83
CA ASP A 48 -12.77 8.16 -0.68
C ASP A 48 -12.41 7.27 0.53
N GLU A 49 -12.00 7.88 1.64
CA GLU A 49 -11.58 7.15 2.85
C GLU A 49 -12.67 6.22 3.41
N ARG A 50 -13.95 6.54 3.22
CA ARG A 50 -15.06 5.72 3.74
C ARG A 50 -15.13 4.38 3.05
N ASP A 51 -14.74 4.30 1.77
CA ASP A 51 -14.69 3.05 1.01
C ASP A 51 -13.63 2.07 1.55
N LEU A 52 -12.68 2.57 2.35
CA LEU A 52 -11.60 1.81 2.98
C LEU A 52 -11.80 1.60 4.50
N HIS A 53 -12.82 2.18 5.11
CA HIS A 53 -13.03 2.16 6.56
C HIS A 53 -13.07 0.74 7.17
N ALA A 54 -13.67 -0.22 6.47
CA ALA A 54 -13.70 -1.61 6.91
C ALA A 54 -12.29 -2.24 6.95
N ILE A 55 -11.42 -1.88 5.99
CA ILE A 55 -10.04 -2.33 5.92
C ILE A 55 -9.22 -1.71 7.06
N TYR A 56 -9.38 -0.40 7.29
CA TYR A 56 -8.73 0.30 8.40
C TYR A 56 -9.07 -0.33 9.74
N THR A 57 -10.37 -0.50 10.00
CA THR A 57 -10.88 -1.12 11.23
C THR A 57 -10.29 -2.51 11.44
N TYR A 58 -10.27 -3.34 10.38
CA TYR A 58 -9.71 -4.69 10.46
C TYR A 58 -8.21 -4.66 10.81
N ILE A 59 -7.41 -3.85 10.12
CA ILE A 59 -5.96 -3.77 10.34
C ILE A 59 -5.65 -3.21 11.72
N ASN A 60 -6.32 -2.14 12.14
CA ASN A 60 -6.14 -1.54 13.46
C ASN A 60 -6.47 -2.54 14.57
N GLN A 61 -7.57 -3.29 14.44
CA GLN A 61 -7.90 -4.35 15.39
C GLN A 61 -6.86 -5.47 15.42
N ALA A 62 -6.36 -5.89 14.25
CA ALA A 62 -5.34 -6.93 14.16
C ALA A 62 -4.00 -6.50 14.76
N ILE A 63 -3.63 -5.21 14.62
CA ILE A 63 -2.46 -4.62 15.26
C ILE A 63 -2.63 -4.59 16.78
N VAL A 64 -3.75 -4.08 17.29
CA VAL A 64 -4.04 -3.99 18.73
C VAL A 64 -4.06 -5.38 19.38
N LYS A 65 -4.69 -6.37 18.72
CA LYS A 65 -4.75 -7.76 19.19
C LYS A 65 -3.45 -8.54 18.96
N LYS A 66 -2.46 -7.95 18.29
CA LYS A 66 -1.21 -8.60 17.88
C LYS A 66 -1.44 -9.90 17.09
N THR A 67 -2.50 -9.92 16.27
CA THR A 67 -2.86 -11.07 15.43
C THR A 67 -1.76 -11.38 14.42
N TYR A 68 -1.10 -10.34 13.90
CA TYR A 68 0.00 -10.47 12.94
C TYR A 68 1.31 -9.92 13.51
N ALA A 69 2.39 -10.68 13.34
CA ALA A 69 3.73 -10.21 13.68
C ALA A 69 4.24 -9.12 12.71
N LYS A 70 3.79 -9.15 11.45
CA LYS A 70 4.20 -8.21 10.40
C LYS A 70 3.03 -7.91 9.47
N VAL A 71 2.79 -6.63 9.17
CA VAL A 71 1.83 -6.19 8.15
C VAL A 71 2.60 -5.46 7.05
N LYS A 72 2.37 -5.82 5.80
CA LYS A 72 3.01 -5.20 4.63
C LYS A 72 1.97 -4.77 3.61
N VAL A 73 2.16 -3.59 3.04
CA VAL A 73 1.35 -3.05 1.96
C VAL A 73 2.13 -3.16 0.66
N TYR A 74 1.49 -3.66 -0.38
CA TYR A 74 2.06 -3.77 -1.72
C TYR A 74 1.22 -2.95 -2.68
N PHE A 75 1.85 -2.00 -3.37
CA PHE A 75 1.16 -1.09 -4.28
C PHE A 75 2.11 -0.60 -5.37
N ASN A 76 1.56 -0.05 -6.44
CA ASN A 76 2.35 0.64 -7.45
C ASN A 76 2.36 2.12 -7.14
N PHE A 77 3.54 2.68 -6.91
CA PHE A 77 3.73 4.12 -6.83
C PHE A 77 3.67 4.73 -8.22
N PHE A 78 2.70 5.60 -8.42
CA PHE A 78 2.54 6.35 -9.66
C PHE A 78 3.59 7.47 -9.73
N LYS A 79 4.60 7.30 -10.58
CA LYS A 79 5.61 8.34 -10.86
C LYS A 79 5.18 9.23 -12.02
N ASN A 80 4.69 8.62 -13.10
CA ASN A 80 4.10 9.32 -14.24
C ASN A 80 3.24 8.33 -15.06
N ILE A 81 2.66 8.81 -16.16
CA ILE A 81 1.72 8.05 -17.00
C ILE A 81 2.33 6.76 -17.56
N ILE A 82 3.65 6.74 -17.80
CA ILE A 82 4.38 5.60 -18.37
C ILE A 82 5.01 4.75 -17.25
N THR A 83 5.51 5.37 -16.18
CA THR A 83 6.31 4.73 -15.13
C THR A 83 5.51 4.52 -13.86
N GLN A 84 5.30 3.25 -13.51
CA GLN A 84 4.72 2.81 -12.24
C GLN A 84 5.74 1.93 -11.51
N VAL A 85 6.09 2.26 -10.27
CA VAL A 85 7.12 1.57 -9.50
C VAL A 85 6.45 0.65 -8.49
N PRO A 86 6.58 -0.68 -8.59
CA PRO A 86 6.05 -1.60 -7.58
C PRO A 86 6.81 -1.40 -6.26
N LEU A 87 6.08 -1.07 -5.20
CA LEU A 87 6.61 -0.84 -3.86
C LEU A 87 6.04 -1.83 -2.85
N ARG A 88 6.85 -1.99 -1.80
CA ARG A 88 6.53 -2.74 -0.59
C ARG A 88 6.77 -1.81 0.58
N PHE A 89 5.77 -1.62 1.42
CA PHE A 89 5.91 -0.88 2.67
C PHE A 89 5.65 -1.81 3.86
N LYS A 90 6.55 -1.84 4.85
CA LYS A 90 6.30 -2.55 6.13
C LYS A 90 5.52 -1.60 7.02
N LEU A 91 4.23 -1.87 7.16
CA LEU A 91 3.29 -1.03 7.90
C LEU A 91 3.36 -1.28 9.41
N TYR A 92 3.54 -2.54 9.81
CA TYR A 92 3.65 -2.92 11.20
C TYR A 92 4.71 -4.02 11.40
N PRO A 93 5.55 -3.95 12.45
CA PRO A 93 5.80 -2.74 13.26
C PRO A 93 6.40 -1.63 12.40
N LEU A 94 5.96 -0.39 12.65
CA LEU A 94 6.49 0.78 11.97
C LEU A 94 7.83 1.16 12.63
N ASP A 95 8.91 1.06 11.88
CA ASP A 95 10.26 1.37 12.34
C ASP A 95 11.04 2.17 11.29
N GLN A 96 12.16 2.75 11.72
CA GLN A 96 13.02 3.58 10.86
C GLN A 96 13.49 2.82 9.61
N GLU A 97 13.84 1.54 9.75
CA GLU A 97 14.22 0.68 8.63
C GLU A 97 13.12 0.59 7.56
N SER A 98 11.84 0.55 7.97
CA SER A 98 10.70 0.56 7.04
C SER A 98 10.69 1.80 6.16
N PHE A 99 10.97 2.95 6.77
CA PHE A 99 10.91 4.24 6.09
C PHE A 99 12.13 4.44 5.20
N GLU A 100 13.32 4.09 5.67
CA GLU A 100 14.55 4.14 4.89
C GLU A 100 14.48 3.23 3.67
N ALA A 101 13.99 1.99 3.83
CA ALA A 101 13.81 1.07 2.70
C ALA A 101 12.81 1.63 1.67
N PHE A 102 11.73 2.27 2.14
CA PHE A 102 10.74 2.91 1.27
C PHE A 102 11.32 4.09 0.49
N LEU A 103 12.09 4.96 1.14
CA LEU A 103 12.77 6.09 0.49
C LEU A 103 13.82 5.60 -0.52
N GLN A 104 14.54 4.53 -0.17
CA GLN A 104 15.50 3.90 -1.06
C GLN A 104 14.83 3.34 -2.32
N ASP A 105 13.72 2.62 -2.17
CA ASP A 105 12.95 2.08 -3.31
C ASP A 105 12.42 3.21 -4.22
N LEU A 106 12.13 4.39 -3.65
CA LEU A 106 11.73 5.59 -4.38
C LEU A 106 12.90 6.40 -4.97
N ASN A 107 14.14 6.05 -4.63
CA ASN A 107 15.34 6.80 -4.97
C ASN A 107 15.24 8.28 -4.53
N ILE A 108 14.67 8.51 -3.34
CA ILE A 108 14.58 9.82 -2.69
C ILE A 108 15.70 9.87 -1.64
N ALA A 109 16.63 10.81 -1.81
CA ALA A 109 17.59 11.10 -0.76
C ALA A 109 16.87 11.83 0.39
N PRO A 110 16.94 11.35 1.64
CA PRO A 110 16.43 12.10 2.77
C PRO A 110 17.16 13.44 2.84
N ASP A 111 16.41 14.51 3.10
CA ASP A 111 16.98 15.83 3.26
C ASP A 111 17.80 15.87 4.55
N THR A 112 19.12 15.77 4.41
CA THR A 112 20.08 15.77 5.53
C THR A 112 20.22 17.14 6.20
N THR A 113 19.54 18.17 5.69
CA THR A 113 19.49 19.50 6.33
C THR A 113 18.46 19.59 7.46
N LEU A 114 17.55 18.62 7.56
CA LEU A 114 16.59 18.51 8.67
C LEU A 114 17.31 18.02 9.94
N SER A 115 17.93 18.96 10.65
CA SER A 115 18.38 18.75 12.03
C SER A 115 17.15 18.60 12.93
N PHE A 116 16.81 17.37 13.30
CA PHE A 116 15.90 17.12 14.42
C PHE A 116 16.63 17.56 15.70
N LYS A 117 16.46 18.82 16.11
CA LYS A 117 16.78 19.20 17.48
C LYS A 117 15.91 18.35 18.40
N GLN A 118 16.54 17.45 19.17
CA GLN A 118 15.87 16.82 20.30
C GLN A 118 15.36 17.92 21.21
N HIS A 119 14.05 18.19 21.15
CA HIS A 119 13.40 19.07 22.11
C HIS A 119 13.26 18.27 23.39
N SER A 120 14.15 18.52 24.34
CA SER A 120 14.12 17.91 25.68
C SER A 120 12.83 18.23 26.44
N ASP A 121 12.14 19.29 26.03
CA ASP A 121 10.99 19.86 26.75
C ASP A 121 9.66 19.50 26.06
N LEU A 122 9.63 18.47 25.22
CA LEU A 122 8.41 18.02 24.56
C LEU A 122 7.46 17.36 25.59
N VAL A 123 6.48 18.13 26.06
CA VAL A 123 5.36 17.61 26.87
C VAL A 123 4.34 17.00 25.92
N ILE A 124 4.10 15.69 26.05
CA ILE A 124 3.10 14.95 25.27
C ILE A 124 1.90 14.69 26.17
N GLU A 125 0.76 15.28 25.83
CA GLU A 125 -0.51 15.06 26.52
C GLU A 125 -1.41 14.08 25.73
N PRO A 126 -2.13 13.15 26.38
CA PRO A 126 -2.16 12.87 27.82
C PRO A 126 -0.96 12.03 28.31
N ASP A 127 -0.42 11.15 27.46
CA ASP A 127 0.85 10.45 27.69
C ASP A 127 1.44 9.95 26.36
N ILE A 128 2.73 9.58 26.37
CA ILE A 128 3.47 9.18 25.18
C ILE A 128 2.94 7.89 24.52
N ASN A 129 2.38 6.95 25.29
CA ASN A 129 1.86 5.70 24.73
C ASN A 129 0.52 5.94 24.04
N HIS A 130 -0.35 6.76 24.63
CA HIS A 130 -1.59 7.16 23.98
C HIS A 130 -1.32 7.88 22.66
N PHE A 131 -0.40 8.85 22.66
CA PHE A 131 0.03 9.55 21.44
C PHE A 131 0.58 8.59 20.37
N LYS A 132 1.49 7.67 20.76
CA LYS A 132 2.07 6.68 19.85
C LYS A 132 1.02 5.78 19.21
N ASN A 133 0.05 5.28 19.99
CA ASN A 133 -0.98 4.40 19.49
C ASN A 133 -1.87 5.10 18.47
N ASN A 134 -2.30 6.33 18.77
CA ASN A 134 -3.11 7.13 17.85
C ASN A 134 -2.34 7.45 16.58
N LEU A 135 -1.07 7.86 16.70
CA LEU A 135 -0.23 8.16 15.56
C LEU A 135 -0.04 6.94 14.65
N VAL A 136 0.16 5.74 15.21
CA VAL A 136 0.31 4.50 14.42
C VAL A 136 -0.98 4.18 13.66
N GLN A 137 -2.16 4.38 14.28
CA GLN A 137 -3.44 4.18 13.61
C GLN A 137 -3.66 5.18 12.48
N GLU A 138 -3.46 6.47 12.73
CA GLU A 138 -3.59 7.53 11.72
C GLU A 138 -2.62 7.32 10.55
N LEU A 139 -1.35 7.02 10.84
CA LEU A 139 -0.36 6.72 9.80
C LEU A 139 -0.74 5.47 9.00
N THR A 140 -1.31 4.46 9.65
CA THR A 140 -1.77 3.24 8.98
C THR A 140 -2.86 3.56 7.95
N GLU A 141 -3.87 4.32 8.35
CA GLU A 141 -4.97 4.71 7.47
C GLU A 141 -4.47 5.55 6.29
N LEU A 142 -3.61 6.53 6.58
CA LEU A 142 -2.98 7.40 5.58
C LEU A 142 -2.18 6.59 4.55
N ILE A 143 -1.32 5.67 5.00
CA ILE A 143 -0.49 4.87 4.11
C ILE A 143 -1.34 3.98 3.20
N ILE A 144 -2.38 3.36 3.75
CA ILE A 144 -3.29 2.52 2.95
C ILE A 144 -4.08 3.37 1.95
N TYR A 145 -4.58 4.54 2.37
CA TYR A 145 -5.28 5.48 1.49
C TYR A 145 -4.42 5.91 0.31
N HIS A 146 -3.20 6.38 0.59
CA HIS A 146 -2.26 6.82 -0.45
C HIS A 146 -1.84 5.67 -1.37
N ALA A 147 -1.62 4.46 -0.82
CA ALA A 147 -1.32 3.28 -1.62
C ALA A 147 -2.47 2.94 -2.60
N ALA A 148 -3.72 3.04 -2.14
CA ALA A 148 -4.90 2.86 -2.99
C ALA A 148 -4.97 3.96 -4.07
N LEU A 149 -4.71 5.22 -3.70
CA LEU A 149 -4.74 6.36 -4.61
C LEU A 149 -3.68 6.24 -5.72
N HIS A 150 -2.43 5.90 -5.39
CA HIS A 150 -1.38 5.70 -6.38
C HIS A 150 -1.69 4.56 -7.34
N ASN A 151 -2.20 3.43 -6.84
CA ASN A 151 -2.65 2.34 -7.69
C ASN A 151 -3.76 2.78 -8.65
N LYS A 152 -4.73 3.55 -8.14
CA LYS A 152 -5.87 3.99 -8.94
C LYS A 152 -5.47 4.97 -10.03
N THR A 153 -4.61 5.93 -9.69
CA THR A 153 -4.02 6.86 -10.66
C THR A 153 -3.23 6.13 -11.74
N GLY A 154 -2.43 5.12 -11.35
CA GLY A 154 -1.73 4.25 -12.29
C GLY A 154 -2.67 3.46 -13.20
N GLU A 155 -3.80 2.98 -12.66
CA GLU A 155 -4.83 2.30 -13.45
C GLU A 155 -5.43 3.23 -14.52
N HIS A 156 -5.82 4.46 -14.14
CA HIS A 156 -6.35 5.46 -15.07
C HIS A 156 -5.34 5.83 -16.15
N ALA A 157 -4.09 6.06 -15.78
CA ALA A 157 -3.02 6.36 -16.73
C ALA A 157 -2.78 5.21 -17.72
N ALA A 158 -2.77 3.96 -17.23
CA ALA A 158 -2.61 2.78 -18.08
C ALA A 158 -3.79 2.62 -19.06
N ARG A 159 -5.03 2.86 -18.60
CA ARG A 159 -6.21 2.86 -19.48
C ARG A 159 -6.08 3.93 -20.57
N MET A 160 -5.66 5.14 -20.20
CA MET A 160 -5.48 6.25 -21.14
C MET A 160 -4.42 5.93 -22.20
N LEU A 161 -3.28 5.37 -21.79
CA LEU A 161 -2.20 5.00 -22.71
C LEU A 161 -2.62 3.86 -23.64
N ALA A 162 -3.33 2.84 -23.13
CA ALA A 162 -3.86 1.75 -23.95
C ALA A 162 -4.83 2.25 -25.03
N MET A 163 -5.71 3.20 -24.67
CA MET A 163 -6.63 3.81 -25.63
C MET A 163 -5.89 4.65 -26.69
N LYS A 164 -4.87 5.42 -26.28
CA LYS A 164 -4.04 6.19 -27.21
C LYS A 164 -3.34 5.27 -28.21
N ASN A 165 -2.68 4.22 -27.73
CA ASN A 165 -1.97 3.27 -28.59
C ASN A 165 -2.92 2.54 -29.55
N ALA A 166 -4.14 2.19 -29.09
CA ALA A 166 -5.14 1.59 -29.96
C ALA A 166 -5.57 2.55 -31.08
N LYS A 167 -5.77 3.84 -30.76
CA LYS A 167 -6.11 4.87 -31.76
C LYS A 167 -4.99 5.08 -32.78
N ASP A 168 -3.75 5.17 -32.31
CA ASP A 168 -2.57 5.38 -33.17
C ASP A 168 -2.38 4.18 -34.12
N ASN A 169 -2.50 2.94 -33.61
CA ASN A 169 -2.43 1.72 -34.42
C ASN A 169 -3.53 1.63 -35.50
N CYS A 170 -4.75 2.11 -35.20
CA CYS A 170 -5.81 2.16 -36.22
C CYS A 170 -5.52 3.17 -37.33
N GLY A 171 -4.85 4.28 -37.01
CA GLY A 171 -4.40 5.25 -38.01
C GLY A 171 -3.35 4.67 -38.95
N ASP A 172 -2.39 3.91 -38.41
CA ASP A 172 -1.32 3.28 -39.20
C ASP A 172 -1.82 2.14 -40.12
N ILE A 173 -2.92 1.45 -39.77
CA ILE A 173 -3.50 0.38 -40.59
C ILE A 173 -4.36 0.95 -41.75
N MET A 174 -4.81 2.20 -41.66
CA MET A 174 -5.65 2.84 -42.68
C MET A 174 -4.86 3.69 -43.70
N GLY A 175 -3.53 3.78 -43.57
CA GLY A 175 -2.62 4.37 -44.56
C GLY A 175 -1.86 3.31 -45.34
#